data_AF-A0A1X7SPE3-F1
#
_entry.id   AF-A0A1X7SPE3-F1
#
_cell.length_a   1.000
_cell.length_b   1.000
_cell.length_c   1.000
_cell.angle_alpha   90.00
_cell.angle_beta   90.00
_cell.angle_gamma   90.00
#
_symmetry.space_group_name_H-M   'P 1'
#
loop_
_entity.id
_entity.type
_entity.pdbx_description
1 polymer ?
#
loop_
_entity_poly.entity_id
_entity_poly.type
_entity_poly.pdbx_seq_one_letter_code
_entity_poly.pdbx_strand_id
1 'polypeptide(L)'
;SASESKLLSSKDVSGKSAKFIQEISKKLNLDQWQSFLIFKSFLLEGYCGSLQDIHNLLPNSVDHSTLLVSIEDYYYRERLYILRCVKQILGYWQDGSHPFRVVYERCVDVLDINTDEFVSGVWKQFDKSVKEEIPTTVETPDGERKWVHQLLLEQCELLEILLLFYKDFLFPPEKIVGSIKQY
;
A
#
# COMPACT_ATOMS: atom_id res chain seq x y z
N SER A 1 -8.78 17.27 13.91
CA SER A 1 -8.01 16.17 14.55
C SER A 1 -6.51 16.53 14.59
N ALA A 2 -5.65 15.78 15.29
CA ALA A 2 -4.20 16.07 15.32
C ALA A 2 -3.54 16.12 13.92
N SER A 3 -3.99 15.28 12.97
CA SER A 3 -3.55 15.30 11.57
C SER A 3 -3.97 16.57 10.83
N GLU A 4 -5.16 17.09 11.09
CA GLU A 4 -5.67 18.34 10.50
C GLU A 4 -4.87 19.55 11.00
N SER A 5 -4.53 19.60 12.29
CA SER A 5 -3.63 20.62 12.84
C SER A 5 -2.23 20.55 12.22
N LYS A 6 -1.71 19.34 11.96
CA LYS A 6 -0.43 19.13 11.28
C LYS A 6 -0.47 19.61 9.83
N LEU A 7 -1.55 19.32 9.09
CA LEU A 7 -1.74 19.78 7.72
C LEU A 7 -1.80 21.32 7.62
N LEU A 8 -2.60 21.95 8.49
CA LEU A 8 -2.78 23.41 8.54
C LEU A 8 -1.51 24.15 8.97
N SER A 9 -0.65 23.50 9.75
CA SER A 9 0.67 24.05 10.14
C SER A 9 1.74 23.96 9.05
N SER A 10 1.51 23.17 7.99
CA SER A 10 2.46 23.01 6.89
C SER A 10 2.39 24.20 5.93
N LYS A 11 3.54 24.80 5.60
CA LYS A 11 3.63 25.95 4.69
C LYS A 11 3.27 25.62 3.24
N ASP A 12 3.14 24.33 2.92
CA ASP A 12 2.98 23.80 1.57
C ASP A 12 1.51 23.71 1.11
N VAL A 13 0.53 24.00 2.00
CA VAL A 13 -0.90 23.76 1.72
C VAL A 13 -1.67 25.09 1.61
N SER A 14 -2.08 25.44 0.40
CA SER A 14 -3.02 26.54 0.17
C SER A 14 -4.45 26.18 0.59
N GLY A 15 -5.30 27.17 0.86
CA GLY A 15 -6.70 26.91 1.26
C GLY A 15 -7.55 26.15 0.23
N LYS A 16 -7.23 26.24 -1.07
CA LYS A 16 -7.85 25.41 -2.12
C LYS A 16 -7.37 23.97 -2.05
N SER A 17 -6.07 23.78 -1.85
CA SER A 17 -5.45 22.45 -1.69
C SER A 17 -6.01 21.72 -0.47
N ALA A 18 -6.25 22.41 0.65
CA ALA A 18 -6.80 21.81 1.86
C ALA A 18 -8.18 21.17 1.64
N LYS A 19 -9.07 21.82 0.87
CA LYS A 19 -10.38 21.26 0.53
C LYS A 19 -10.26 20.01 -0.34
N PHE A 20 -9.36 20.04 -1.33
CA PHE A 20 -9.12 18.88 -2.18
C PHE A 20 -8.53 17.70 -1.41
N ILE A 21 -7.60 17.95 -0.48
CA ILE A 21 -7.09 16.91 0.44
C ILE A 21 -8.22 16.30 1.28
N GLN A 22 -9.18 17.10 1.72
CA GLN A 22 -10.34 16.60 2.46
C GLN A 22 -11.22 15.67 1.60
N GLU A 23 -11.36 15.97 0.30
CA GLU A 23 -12.08 15.11 -0.63
C GLU A 23 -11.35 13.78 -0.89
N ILE A 24 -10.02 13.83 -1.07
CA ILE A 24 -9.18 12.63 -1.17
C ILE A 24 -9.30 11.78 0.11
N SER A 25 -9.22 12.42 1.27
CA SER A 25 -9.35 11.76 2.58
C SER A 25 -10.67 11.01 2.73
N LYS A 26 -11.78 11.64 2.33
CA LYS A 26 -13.09 10.98 2.32
C LYS A 26 -13.13 9.83 1.32
N LYS A 27 -12.64 10.05 0.09
CA LYS A 27 -12.70 9.05 -0.99
C LYS A 27 -11.89 7.80 -0.66
N LEU A 28 -10.69 7.95 -0.10
CA LEU A 28 -9.77 6.85 0.22
C LEU A 28 -9.93 6.30 1.64
N ASN A 29 -10.80 6.92 2.46
CA ASN A 29 -10.93 6.63 3.88
C ASN A 29 -9.58 6.68 4.64
N LEU A 30 -8.80 7.71 4.35
CA LEU A 30 -7.50 7.98 4.96
C LEU A 30 -7.57 9.22 5.84
N ASP A 31 -6.65 9.37 6.79
CA ASP A 31 -6.51 10.63 7.48
C ASP A 31 -5.97 11.72 6.52
N GLN A 32 -6.22 12.99 6.85
CA GLN A 32 -5.89 14.11 5.97
C GLN A 32 -4.37 14.23 5.69
N TRP A 33 -3.51 13.82 6.63
CA TRP A 33 -2.07 13.87 6.42
C TRP A 33 -1.61 12.77 5.47
N GLN A 34 -2.10 11.54 5.64
CA GLN A 34 -1.88 10.46 4.67
C GLN A 34 -2.36 10.84 3.28
N SER A 35 -3.54 11.44 3.19
CA SER A 35 -4.13 11.91 1.93
C SER A 35 -3.27 12.98 1.25
N PHE A 36 -2.69 13.90 2.03
CA PHE A 36 -1.73 14.87 1.54
C PHE A 36 -0.44 14.22 1.01
N LEU A 37 0.10 13.22 1.72
CA LEU A 37 1.29 12.50 1.27
C LEU A 37 1.05 11.73 -0.03
N ILE A 38 -0.09 11.05 -0.15
CA ILE A 38 -0.50 10.37 -1.38
C ILE A 38 -0.65 11.38 -2.51
N PHE A 39 -1.33 12.51 -2.27
CA PHE A 39 -1.47 13.55 -3.27
C PHE A 39 -0.12 14.10 -3.73
N LYS A 40 0.78 14.40 -2.78
CA LYS A 40 2.14 14.88 -3.09
C LYS A 40 2.93 13.85 -3.90
N SER A 41 2.88 12.57 -3.50
CA SER A 41 3.55 11.47 -4.21
C SER A 41 3.00 11.33 -5.64
N PHE A 42 1.67 11.36 -5.79
CA PHE A 42 1.02 11.34 -7.09
C PHE A 42 1.48 12.49 -8.00
N LEU A 43 1.60 13.72 -7.47
CA LEU A 43 2.07 14.85 -8.26
C LEU A 43 3.52 14.71 -8.75
N LEU A 44 4.35 13.98 -8.02
CA LEU A 44 5.77 13.78 -8.37
C LEU A 44 5.96 12.62 -9.35
N GLU A 45 5.25 11.52 -9.13
CA GLU A 45 5.54 10.24 -9.81
C GLU A 45 4.41 9.78 -10.76
N GLY A 46 3.17 10.18 -10.48
CA GLY A 46 1.97 9.64 -11.15
C GLY A 46 1.26 10.61 -12.09
N TYR A 47 1.52 11.91 -11.96
CA TYR A 47 0.81 12.94 -12.71
C TYR A 47 1.50 13.25 -14.04
N CYS A 48 0.80 13.03 -15.16
CA CYS A 48 1.32 13.30 -16.50
C CYS A 48 0.89 14.66 -17.07
N GLY A 49 0.15 15.49 -16.33
CA GLY A 49 -0.30 16.81 -16.77
C GLY A 49 0.62 17.95 -16.32
N SER A 50 0.22 19.20 -16.58
CA SER A 50 0.96 20.37 -16.13
C SER A 50 0.47 20.88 -14.77
N LEU A 51 1.35 21.49 -13.97
CA LEU A 51 0.96 22.13 -12.70
C LEU A 51 -0.10 23.23 -12.90
N GLN A 52 -0.17 23.83 -14.09
CA GLN A 52 -1.16 24.84 -14.43
C GLN A 52 -2.57 24.24 -14.51
N ASP A 53 -2.69 22.99 -14.96
CA ASP A 53 -3.96 22.27 -15.02
C ASP A 53 -4.51 22.06 -13.60
N ILE A 54 -3.62 21.79 -12.63
CA ILE A 54 -3.95 21.65 -11.20
C ILE A 54 -4.42 22.96 -10.59
N HIS A 55 -3.83 24.10 -10.98
CA HIS A 55 -4.26 25.40 -10.47
C HIS A 55 -5.63 25.84 -11.02
N ASN A 56 -6.00 25.36 -12.20
CA ASN A 56 -7.26 25.68 -12.88
C ASN A 56 -8.38 24.68 -12.58
N LEU A 57 -8.11 23.64 -11.79
CA LEU A 57 -9.09 22.63 -11.42
C LEU A 57 -10.24 23.25 -10.61
N LEU A 58 -11.39 23.36 -11.27
CA LEU A 58 -12.63 23.85 -10.66
C LEU A 58 -13.31 22.70 -9.91
N PRO A 59 -13.79 22.92 -8.67
CA PRO A 59 -14.60 21.94 -7.95
C PRO A 59 -15.80 21.50 -8.80
N ASN A 60 -16.11 20.20 -8.78
CA ASN A 60 -17.20 19.58 -9.53
C ASN A 60 -17.05 19.61 -11.07
N SER A 61 -15.86 19.90 -11.61
CA SER A 61 -15.57 19.71 -13.03
C SER A 61 -15.31 18.23 -13.36
N VAL A 62 -15.45 17.87 -14.64
CA VAL A 62 -15.07 16.53 -15.15
C VAL A 62 -13.60 16.25 -14.87
N ASP A 63 -12.73 17.24 -15.07
CA ASP A 63 -11.29 17.13 -14.79
C ASP A 63 -11.02 16.87 -13.31
N HIS A 64 -11.81 17.47 -12.40
CA HIS A 64 -11.71 17.24 -10.95
C HIS A 64 -12.07 15.82 -10.55
N SER A 65 -13.18 15.31 -11.08
CA SER A 65 -13.58 13.93 -10.83
C SER A 65 -12.57 12.92 -11.40
N THR A 66 -12.02 13.20 -12.59
CA THR A 66 -11.01 12.36 -13.25
C THR A 66 -9.70 12.33 -12.47
N LEU A 67 -9.28 13.48 -11.93
CA LEU A 67 -8.10 13.57 -11.08
C LEU A 67 -8.28 12.77 -9.78
N LEU A 68 -9.44 12.84 -9.13
CA LEU A 68 -9.75 12.05 -7.93
C LEU A 68 -9.69 10.54 -8.20
N VAL A 69 -10.20 10.09 -9.34
CA VAL A 69 -10.09 8.67 -9.77
C VAL A 69 -8.64 8.29 -10.03
N SER A 70 -7.85 9.16 -10.68
CA SER A 70 -6.44 8.90 -10.95
C SER A 70 -5.60 8.77 -9.67
N ILE A 71 -5.91 9.59 -8.66
CA ILE A 71 -5.27 9.53 -7.33
C ILE A 71 -5.67 8.25 -6.60
N GLU A 72 -6.92 7.82 -6.71
CA GLU A 72 -7.40 6.55 -6.16
C GLU A 72 -6.70 5.35 -6.81
N ASP A 73 -6.62 5.32 -8.15
CA ASP A 73 -5.91 4.28 -8.89
C ASP A 73 -4.42 4.25 -8.51
N TYR A 74 -3.79 5.42 -8.31
CA TYR A 74 -2.42 5.53 -7.83
C TYR A 74 -2.26 4.97 -6.41
N TYR A 75 -3.16 5.33 -5.50
CA TYR A 75 -3.14 4.86 -4.12
C TYR A 75 -3.22 3.33 -4.02
N TYR A 76 -4.17 2.72 -4.73
CA TYR A 76 -4.32 1.26 -4.76
C TYR A 76 -3.11 0.56 -5.36
N ARG A 77 -2.50 1.16 -6.39
CA ARG A 77 -1.26 0.67 -6.98
C ARG A 77 -0.10 0.70 -5.98
N GLU A 78 0.06 1.79 -5.23
CA GLU A 78 1.11 1.94 -4.22
C GLU A 78 0.97 0.90 -3.10
N ARG A 79 -0.25 0.65 -2.61
CA ARG A 79 -0.51 -0.41 -1.62
C ARG A 79 -0.01 -1.76 -2.11
N LEU A 80 -0.34 -2.11 -3.36
CA LEU A 80 0.06 -3.38 -3.96
C LEU A 80 1.57 -3.45 -4.18
N TYR A 81 2.20 -2.35 -4.59
CA TYR A 81 3.66 -2.31 -4.78
C TYR A 81 4.42 -2.51 -3.48
N ILE A 82 3.95 -1.94 -2.37
CA ILE A 82 4.59 -2.17 -1.06
C ILE A 82 4.59 -3.66 -0.70
N LEU A 83 3.45 -4.35 -0.88
CA LEU A 83 3.36 -5.79 -0.65
C LEU A 83 4.30 -6.57 -1.57
N ARG A 84 4.36 -6.21 -2.85
CA ARG A 84 5.28 -6.83 -3.82
C ARG A 84 6.74 -6.61 -3.46
N CYS A 85 7.11 -5.44 -2.95
CA CYS A 85 8.47 -5.17 -2.48
C CYS A 85 8.83 -6.11 -1.32
N VAL A 86 7.95 -6.26 -0.33
CA VAL A 86 8.14 -7.18 0.80
C VAL A 86 8.27 -8.62 0.30
N LYS A 87 7.40 -9.03 -0.63
CA LYS A 87 7.45 -10.35 -1.27
C LYS A 87 8.77 -10.60 -1.98
N GLN A 88 9.28 -9.63 -2.75
CA GLN A 88 10.56 -9.77 -3.45
C GLN A 88 11.72 -9.90 -2.47
N ILE A 89 11.73 -9.13 -1.38
CA ILE A 89 12.73 -9.27 -0.31
C ILE A 89 12.69 -10.71 0.24
N LEU A 90 11.53 -11.18 0.68
CA LEU A 90 11.35 -12.55 1.19
C LEU A 90 11.65 -13.65 0.17
N GLY A 91 11.40 -13.41 -1.12
CA GLY A 91 11.65 -14.39 -2.17
C GLY A 91 13.13 -14.60 -2.47
N TYR A 92 13.96 -13.57 -2.30
CA TYR A 92 15.32 -13.55 -2.82
C TYR A 92 16.41 -13.18 -1.80
N TRP A 93 16.09 -12.92 -0.53
CA TRP A 93 17.10 -12.54 0.47
C TRP A 93 18.17 -13.62 0.71
N GLN A 94 17.86 -14.90 0.46
CA GLN A 94 18.81 -16.01 0.53
C GLN A 94 19.39 -16.43 -0.83
N ASP A 95 18.91 -15.85 -1.94
CA ASP A 95 19.33 -16.26 -3.29
C ASP A 95 20.71 -15.71 -3.62
N GLY A 96 21.72 -16.59 -3.60
CA GLY A 96 23.11 -16.25 -3.93
C GLY A 96 23.32 -15.75 -5.36
N SER A 97 22.38 -15.99 -6.27
CA SER A 97 22.45 -15.55 -7.67
C SER A 97 21.82 -14.17 -7.90
N HIS A 98 21.04 -13.66 -6.94
CA HIS A 98 20.30 -12.43 -7.10
C HIS A 98 21.20 -11.19 -6.89
N PRO A 99 21.24 -10.22 -7.83
CA PRO A 99 22.16 -9.08 -7.78
C PRO A 99 21.95 -8.18 -6.54
N PHE A 100 20.74 -8.18 -5.99
CA PHE A 100 20.38 -7.38 -4.81
C PHE A 100 20.33 -8.18 -3.50
N ARG A 101 20.81 -9.44 -3.47
CA ARG A 101 20.72 -10.32 -2.29
C ARG A 101 21.18 -9.64 -1.00
N VAL A 102 22.37 -9.01 -1.02
CA VAL A 102 22.95 -8.34 0.17
C VAL A 102 22.04 -7.22 0.70
N VAL A 103 21.37 -6.50 -0.19
CA VAL A 103 20.42 -5.44 0.18
C VAL A 103 19.16 -6.05 0.78
N TYR A 104 18.64 -7.12 0.19
CA TYR A 104 17.46 -7.81 0.70
C TYR A 104 17.68 -8.47 2.05
N GLU A 105 18.82 -9.13 2.25
CA GLU A 105 19.23 -9.68 3.55
C GLU A 105 19.26 -8.57 4.62
N ARG A 106 19.88 -7.43 4.30
CA ARG A 106 19.85 -6.26 5.20
C ARG A 106 18.44 -5.73 5.45
N CYS A 107 17.56 -5.74 4.45
CA CYS A 107 16.18 -5.32 4.62
C CYS A 107 15.42 -6.24 5.57
N VAL A 108 15.68 -7.56 5.54
CA VAL A 108 15.07 -8.50 6.49
C VAL A 108 15.40 -8.10 7.93
N ASP A 109 16.65 -7.76 8.20
CA ASP A 109 17.09 -7.33 9.53
C ASP A 109 16.54 -5.95 9.91
N VAL A 110 16.66 -4.96 9.02
CA VAL A 110 16.28 -3.56 9.33
C VAL A 110 14.77 -3.39 9.50
N LEU A 111 13.98 -4.20 8.80
CA LEU A 111 12.52 -4.15 8.84
C LEU A 111 11.93 -5.20 9.79
N ASP A 112 12.77 -5.92 10.54
CA ASP A 112 12.37 -6.98 11.47
C ASP A 112 11.42 -8.01 10.82
N ILE A 113 11.64 -8.33 9.54
CA ILE A 113 10.76 -9.20 8.74
C ILE A 113 10.73 -10.63 9.28
N ASN A 114 11.77 -11.06 9.99
CA ASN A 114 11.92 -12.40 10.57
C ASN A 114 11.25 -12.56 11.95
N THR A 115 10.45 -11.59 12.40
CA THR A 115 9.82 -11.59 13.72
C THR A 115 8.38 -12.10 13.73
N ASP A 116 7.93 -12.56 14.90
CA ASP A 116 6.52 -12.95 15.11
C ASP A 116 5.58 -11.73 15.00
N GLU A 117 6.07 -10.54 15.36
CA GLU A 117 5.35 -9.27 15.22
C GLU A 117 5.04 -8.96 13.75
N PHE A 118 6.02 -9.17 12.85
CA PHE A 118 5.84 -8.97 11.42
C PHE A 118 4.74 -9.91 10.88
N VAL A 119 4.85 -11.22 11.09
CA VAL A 119 3.88 -12.19 10.56
C VAL A 119 2.48 -12.01 11.19
N SER A 120 2.41 -11.63 12.47
CA SER A 120 1.15 -11.24 13.12
C SER A 120 0.52 -10.02 12.45
N GLY A 121 1.33 -9.03 12.06
CA GLY A 121 0.89 -7.87 11.29
C GLY A 121 0.31 -8.25 9.92
N VAL A 122 0.99 -9.12 9.18
CA VAL A 122 0.54 -9.61 7.87
C VAL A 122 -0.81 -10.37 8.01
N TRP A 123 -0.94 -11.25 9.00
CA TRP A 123 -2.21 -11.92 9.29
C TRP A 123 -3.34 -10.96 9.64
N LYS A 124 -3.08 -9.97 10.50
CA LYS A 124 -4.08 -8.94 10.83
C LYS A 124 -4.53 -8.17 9.59
N GLN A 125 -3.61 -7.84 8.68
CA GLN A 125 -3.95 -7.17 7.44
C GLN A 125 -4.78 -8.08 6.51
N PHE A 126 -4.42 -9.36 6.38
CA PHE A 126 -5.19 -10.33 5.62
C PHE A 126 -6.61 -10.51 6.18
N ASP A 127 -6.73 -10.74 7.48
CA ASP A 127 -8.02 -10.89 8.17
C ASP A 127 -8.91 -9.65 8.00
N LYS A 128 -8.30 -8.45 8.06
CA LYS A 128 -9.02 -7.21 7.78
C LYS A 128 -9.52 -7.18 6.34
N SER A 129 -8.67 -7.51 5.37
CA SER A 129 -9.02 -7.48 3.96
C SER A 129 -10.13 -8.47 3.59
N VAL A 130 -10.23 -9.62 4.25
CA VAL A 130 -11.30 -10.61 4.00
C VAL A 130 -12.64 -10.15 4.56
N LYS A 131 -12.62 -9.35 5.64
CA LYS A 131 -13.82 -8.83 6.31
C LYS A 131 -14.26 -7.47 5.77
N GLU A 132 -13.51 -6.91 4.81
CA GLU A 132 -13.78 -5.59 4.28
C GLU A 132 -15.00 -5.65 3.35
N GLU A 133 -15.99 -4.83 3.63
CA GLU A 133 -17.16 -4.65 2.76
C GLU A 133 -16.89 -3.56 1.73
N ILE A 134 -17.64 -3.60 0.62
CA ILE A 134 -17.55 -2.58 -0.43
C ILE A 134 -17.81 -1.20 0.21
N PRO A 135 -16.88 -0.23 0.08
CA PRO A 135 -17.05 1.09 0.66
C PRO A 135 -18.27 1.79 0.06
N THR A 136 -19.02 2.50 0.89
CA THR A 136 -20.18 3.28 0.44
C THR A 136 -19.80 4.42 -0.51
N THR A 137 -18.51 4.76 -0.61
CA THR A 137 -17.96 5.73 -1.57
C THR A 137 -17.86 5.19 -2.99
N VAL A 138 -18.06 3.89 -3.18
CA VAL A 138 -18.05 3.22 -4.49
C VAL A 138 -19.49 3.10 -4.98
N GLU A 139 -19.90 3.98 -5.88
CA GLU A 139 -21.30 4.12 -6.29
C GLU A 139 -21.65 3.45 -7.62
N THR A 140 -20.65 2.90 -8.33
CA THR A 140 -20.85 2.34 -9.68
C THR A 140 -20.48 0.85 -9.73
N PRO A 141 -21.19 0.02 -10.50
CA PRO A 141 -20.84 -1.40 -10.65
C PRO A 141 -19.40 -1.63 -11.14
N ASP A 142 -18.89 -0.72 -11.97
CA ASP A 142 -17.52 -0.78 -12.47
C ASP A 142 -16.51 -0.47 -11.36
N GLY A 143 -16.83 0.52 -10.51
CA GLY A 143 -16.07 0.82 -9.30
C GLY A 143 -16.06 -0.33 -8.32
N GLU A 144 -17.21 -0.99 -8.09
CA GLU A 144 -17.32 -2.16 -7.22
C GLU A 144 -16.41 -3.29 -7.72
N ARG A 145 -16.46 -3.60 -9.02
CA ARG A 145 -15.60 -4.62 -9.62
C ARG A 145 -14.12 -4.28 -9.49
N LYS A 146 -13.74 -3.02 -9.73
CA LYS A 146 -12.36 -2.55 -9.55
C LYS A 146 -11.89 -2.70 -8.10
N TRP A 147 -12.73 -2.30 -7.15
CA TRP A 147 -12.43 -2.37 -5.73
C TRP A 147 -12.26 -3.82 -5.26
N VAL A 148 -13.19 -4.71 -5.62
CA VAL A 148 -13.10 -6.14 -5.30
C VAL A 148 -11.85 -6.75 -5.93
N HIS A 149 -11.55 -6.42 -7.20
CA HIS A 149 -10.36 -6.93 -7.86
C HIS A 149 -9.07 -6.48 -7.14
N GLN A 150 -8.99 -5.21 -6.75
CA GLN A 150 -7.87 -4.69 -5.98
C GLN A 150 -7.71 -5.42 -4.64
N LEU A 151 -8.81 -5.63 -3.91
CA LEU A 151 -8.79 -6.34 -2.62
C LEU A 151 -8.29 -7.78 -2.77
N LEU A 152 -8.74 -8.48 -3.82
CA LEU A 152 -8.29 -9.84 -4.13
C LEU A 152 -6.80 -9.89 -4.49
N LEU A 153 -6.30 -8.91 -5.24
CA LEU A 153 -4.87 -8.81 -5.53
C LEU A 153 -4.06 -8.63 -4.25
N GLU A 154 -4.48 -7.75 -3.34
CA GLU A 154 -3.80 -7.56 -2.05
C GLU A 154 -3.83 -8.83 -1.20
N GLN A 155 -4.97 -9.53 -1.15
CA GLN A 155 -5.09 -10.83 -0.47
C GLN A 155 -4.10 -11.87 -1.03
N CYS A 156 -3.94 -11.94 -2.35
CA CYS A 156 -2.98 -12.85 -2.99
C CYS A 156 -1.53 -12.53 -2.58
N GLU A 157 -1.14 -11.25 -2.62
CA GLU A 157 0.21 -10.84 -2.22
C GLU A 157 0.46 -11.13 -0.73
N LEU A 158 -0.51 -10.87 0.15
CA LEU A 158 -0.41 -11.16 1.58
C LEU A 158 -0.25 -12.66 1.86
N LEU A 159 -1.02 -13.52 1.19
CA LEU A 159 -0.90 -14.96 1.33
C LEU A 159 0.47 -15.48 0.85
N GLU A 160 1.00 -14.92 -0.24
CA GLU A 160 2.32 -15.29 -0.73
C GLU A 160 3.44 -14.83 0.22
N ILE A 161 3.33 -13.65 0.82
CA ILE A 161 4.22 -13.18 1.89
C ILE A 161 4.20 -14.15 3.09
N LEU A 162 3.01 -14.55 3.55
CA LEU A 162 2.86 -15.52 4.64
C LEU A 162 3.54 -16.85 4.29
N LEU A 163 3.28 -17.37 3.09
CA LEU A 163 3.88 -18.62 2.62
C LEU A 163 5.41 -18.55 2.63
N LEU A 164 5.99 -17.47 2.10
CA LEU A 164 7.45 -17.28 2.08
C LEU A 164 8.03 -17.14 3.48
N PHE A 165 7.38 -16.39 4.37
CA PHE A 165 7.81 -16.25 5.76
C PHE A 165 7.84 -17.62 6.47
N TYR A 166 6.78 -18.41 6.35
CA TYR A 166 6.72 -19.74 6.98
C TYR A 166 7.77 -20.69 6.39
N LYS A 167 8.01 -20.63 5.08
CA LYS A 167 9.05 -21.41 4.39
C LYS A 167 10.44 -21.13 4.95
N ASP A 168 10.77 -19.85 5.20
CA ASP A 168 12.13 -19.43 5.54
C ASP A 168 12.42 -19.43 7.05
N PHE A 169 11.46 -19.05 7.90
CA PHE A 169 11.72 -18.79 9.32
C PHE A 169 11.15 -19.85 10.27
N LEU A 170 9.91 -20.29 10.03
CA LEU A 170 9.23 -21.23 10.94
C LEU A 170 9.48 -22.69 10.56
N PHE A 171 9.52 -22.98 9.27
CA PHE A 171 9.64 -24.33 8.73
C PHE A 171 10.81 -24.46 7.73
N PRO A 172 12.04 -24.06 8.10
CA PRO A 172 13.17 -24.21 7.20
C PRO A 172 13.34 -25.71 6.87
N PRO A 173 13.44 -26.08 5.59
CA PRO A 173 13.52 -27.48 5.15
C PRO A 173 14.60 -28.27 5.89
N GLU A 174 15.70 -27.63 6.28
CA GLU A 174 16.81 -28.23 7.01
C GLU A 174 16.40 -28.71 8.41
N LYS A 175 15.54 -27.97 9.11
CA LYS A 175 15.01 -28.37 10.42
C LYS A 175 14.00 -29.51 10.29
N ILE A 176 13.14 -29.49 9.26
CA ILE A 176 12.19 -30.58 8.99
C ILE A 176 12.94 -31.87 8.67
N VAL A 177 13.92 -31.83 7.77
CA VAL A 177 14.75 -32.99 7.40
C VAL A 177 15.58 -33.49 8.59
N GLY A 178 16.07 -32.58 9.45
CA GLY A 178 16.74 -32.94 10.70
C GLY A 178 15.85 -33.68 11.69
N SER A 179 14.58 -33.29 11.83
CA SER A 179 13.61 -33.96 12.69
C SER A 179 13.16 -35.33 12.19
N ILE A 180 13.13 -35.54 10.86
CA ILE A 180 12.79 -36.84 10.26
C ILE A 180 13.93 -37.86 10.41
N LYS A 181 15.19 -37.42 10.44
CA LYS A 181 16.37 -38.31 10.61
C LYS A 181 16.59 -38.82 12.04
N GLN A 182 15.76 -38.41 13.00
CA GLN A 182 15.82 -38.87 14.40
C GLN A 182 14.85 -40.03 14.72
N TYR A 183 14.17 -40.57 13.72
CA TYR A 183 13.43 -41.84 13.77
C TYR A 183 14.04 -42.85 12.80
#